data_AF-A0ABD3XMT8-F1
#
_entry.id   AF-A0ABD3XMT8-F1
#
_cell.length_a   1.000
_cell.length_b   1.000
_cell.length_c   1.000
_cell.angle_alpha   90.00
_cell.angle_beta   90.00
_cell.angle_gamma   90.00
#
_symmetry.space_group_name_H-M   'P 1'
#
loop_
_entity.id
_entity.type
_entity.pdbx_description
1 polymer ?
#
loop_
_entity_poly.entity_id
_entity_poly.type
_entity_poly.pdbx_seq_one_letter_code
_entity_poly.pdbx_strand_id
1 'polypeptide(L)'
;MKGPAFNFRYDCLVLTDGNMKGPAFNFRYDYLVLTDGNMKGPAFDFRYDYLVLTDDNMKGPAFDFRYDYLVLTDDNMKGPAFDFRYDYLVLTDDNMKGPAFDF
;
A
#
# COMPACT_ATOMS: atom_id res chain seq x y z
N MET A 1 -5.76 8.50 17.62
CA MET A 1 -7.14 8.09 17.30
C MET A 1 -7.12 7.34 15.98
N LYS A 2 -8.00 6.35 15.77
CA LYS A 2 -8.27 5.84 14.41
C LYS A 2 -8.95 6.98 13.65
N GLY A 3 -8.42 7.34 12.48
CA GLY A 3 -9.05 8.34 11.59
C GLY A 3 -10.16 7.68 10.77
N PRO A 4 -10.97 8.48 10.04
CA PRO A 4 -11.97 7.93 9.13
C PRO A 4 -11.29 7.13 8.01
N ALA A 5 -11.87 5.99 7.65
CA ALA A 5 -11.39 5.17 6.54
C ALA A 5 -12.51 4.99 5.51
N PHE A 6 -12.21 5.30 4.25
CA PHE A 6 -13.06 5.03 3.10
C PHE A 6 -12.38 3.96 2.25
N ASN A 7 -13.05 2.84 2.07
CA ASN A 7 -12.54 1.72 1.29
C ASN A 7 -13.56 1.33 0.23
N PHE A 8 -13.10 1.28 -1.01
CA PHE A 8 -13.82 0.68 -2.11
C PHE A 8 -12.96 -0.44 -2.68
N ARG A 9 -13.46 -1.67 -2.64
CA ARG A 9 -12.68 -2.86 -2.97
C ARG A 9 -13.48 -3.83 -3.81
N TYR A 10 -12.82 -4.40 -4.80
CA TYR A 10 -13.32 -5.48 -5.64
C TYR A 10 -12.30 -6.60 -5.63
N ASP A 11 -12.41 -7.45 -4.61
CA ASP A 11 -11.39 -8.45 -4.36
C ASP A 11 -11.97 -9.87 -4.40
N CYS A 12 -11.25 -10.84 -5.00
CA CYS A 12 -11.71 -12.24 -5.04
C CYS A 12 -11.31 -13.02 -3.78
N LEU A 13 -10.08 -12.86 -3.29
CA LEU A 13 -9.63 -13.42 -2.02
C LEU A 13 -8.72 -12.43 -1.29
N VAL A 14 -9.06 -12.13 -0.03
CA VAL A 14 -8.33 -11.16 0.79
C VAL A 14 -8.01 -11.74 2.16
N LEU A 15 -6.74 -11.69 2.51
CA LEU A 15 -6.23 -11.89 3.86
C LEU A 15 -5.42 -10.64 4.22
N THR A 16 -5.93 -9.86 5.16
CA THR A 16 -5.26 -8.66 5.65
C THR A 16 -5.16 -8.73 7.16
N ASP A 17 -3.94 -8.69 7.67
CA ASP A 17 -3.66 -8.33 9.06
C ASP A 17 -2.98 -6.95 9.06
N GLY A 18 -3.26 -6.14 10.07
CA GLY A 18 -2.63 -4.83 10.14
C GLY A 18 -3.40 -3.76 10.88
N ASN A 19 -2.71 -2.65 11.12
CA ASN A 19 -3.25 -1.52 11.86
C ASN A 19 -3.03 -0.21 11.12
N MET A 20 -4.12 0.48 10.82
CA MET A 20 -4.07 1.85 10.31
C MET A 20 -4.42 2.87 11.40
N LYS A 21 -3.57 3.89 11.51
CA LYS A 21 -3.80 5.08 12.35
C LYS A 21 -3.67 6.34 11.52
N GLY A 22 -4.79 6.85 11.07
CA GLY A 22 -4.90 8.08 10.30
C GLY A 22 -6.14 8.03 9.41
N PRO A 23 -6.46 9.12 8.70
CA PRO A 23 -7.42 9.07 7.62
C PRO A 23 -6.90 8.15 6.50
N ALA A 24 -7.76 7.36 5.90
CA ALA A 24 -7.39 6.53 4.75
C ALA A 24 -8.47 6.58 3.67
N PHE A 25 -8.04 6.66 2.41
CA PHE A 25 -8.89 6.47 1.25
C PHE A 25 -8.24 5.43 0.34
N ASN A 26 -8.90 4.29 0.17
CA ASN A 26 -8.37 3.19 -0.62
C ASN A 26 -9.39 2.78 -1.69
N PHE A 27 -8.94 2.68 -2.93
CA PHE A 27 -9.64 2.08 -4.05
C PHE A 27 -8.82 0.91 -4.56
N ARG A 28 -9.34 -0.31 -4.50
CA ARG A 28 -8.61 -1.52 -4.90
C ARG A 28 -9.44 -2.42 -5.79
N TYR A 29 -8.81 -3.03 -6.76
CA TYR A 29 -9.38 -4.07 -7.60
C TYR A 29 -8.34 -5.18 -7.71
N ASP A 30 -8.40 -6.15 -6.81
CA ASP A 30 -7.33 -7.12 -6.68
C ASP A 30 -7.84 -8.56 -6.75
N TYR A 31 -7.16 -9.46 -7.47
CA TYR A 31 -7.65 -10.85 -7.53
C TYR A 31 -7.29 -11.64 -6.27
N LEU A 32 -6.02 -11.59 -5.84
CA LEU A 32 -5.56 -12.22 -4.60
C LEU A 32 -4.69 -11.25 -3.80
N VAL A 33 -5.09 -10.99 -2.55
CA VAL A 33 -4.39 -10.07 -1.65
C VAL A 33 -4.01 -10.76 -0.35
N LEU A 34 -2.72 -10.72 -0.04
CA LEU A 34 -2.12 -11.08 1.24
C LEU A 34 -1.31 -9.88 1.72
N THR A 35 -1.80 -9.21 2.76
CA THR A 35 -1.12 -8.04 3.31
C THR A 35 -0.97 -8.17 4.82
N ASP A 36 0.24 -8.00 5.31
CA ASP A 36 0.51 -7.60 6.69
C ASP A 36 1.01 -6.16 6.68
N GLY A 37 0.74 -5.40 7.74
CA GLY A 37 1.35 -4.08 7.81
C GLY A 37 0.77 -3.11 8.82
N ASN A 38 1.56 -2.09 9.12
CA ASN A 38 1.19 -1.01 10.00
C ASN A 38 1.37 0.34 9.31
N MET A 39 0.29 1.12 9.25
CA MET A 39 0.30 2.45 8.67
C MET A 39 -0.02 3.51 9.73
N LYS A 40 0.82 4.54 9.82
CA LYS A 40 0.57 5.73 10.64
C LYS A 40 0.71 7.00 9.82
N GLY A 41 -0.41 7.70 9.64
CA GLY A 41 -0.49 8.90 8.84
C GLY A 41 -1.69 8.85 7.88
N PRO A 42 -1.97 9.96 7.19
CA PRO A 42 -2.92 9.97 6.08
C PRO A 42 -2.45 9.07 4.95
N ALA A 43 -3.35 8.30 4.36
CA ALA A 43 -3.05 7.45 3.22
C ALA A 43 -4.09 7.64 2.11
N PHE A 44 -3.61 7.71 0.88
CA PHE A 44 -4.42 7.58 -0.32
C PHE A 44 -3.81 6.48 -1.19
N ASP A 45 -4.62 5.51 -1.57
CA ASP A 45 -4.17 4.32 -2.30
C ASP A 45 -5.14 3.97 -3.41
N PHE A 46 -4.62 3.81 -4.63
CA PHE A 46 -5.36 3.28 -5.77
C PHE A 46 -4.57 2.11 -6.35
N ARG A 47 -5.15 0.92 -6.34
CA ARG A 47 -4.49 -0.29 -6.86
C ARG A 47 -5.38 -1.07 -7.79
N TYR A 48 -4.75 -1.67 -8.79
CA TYR A 48 -5.35 -2.67 -9.65
C TYR A 48 -4.32 -3.78 -9.84
N ASP A 49 -4.38 -4.80 -9.00
CA ASP A 49 -3.32 -5.80 -8.96
C ASP A 49 -3.86 -7.23 -9.10
N TYR A 50 -3.20 -8.09 -9.88
CA TYR A 50 -3.67 -9.49 -9.96
C TYR A 50 -3.28 -10.30 -8.72
N LEU A 51 -2.03 -10.20 -8.27
CA LEU A 51 -1.55 -10.87 -7.06
C LEU A 51 -0.70 -9.91 -6.22
N VAL A 52 -1.09 -9.73 -4.96
CA VAL A 52 -0.42 -8.84 -4.00
C VAL A 52 -0.01 -9.62 -2.77
N LEU A 53 1.28 -9.55 -2.43
CA LEU A 53 1.90 -10.07 -1.22
C LEU A 53 2.79 -8.98 -0.62
N THR A 54 2.34 -8.33 0.45
CA THR A 54 3.05 -7.15 1.00
C THR A 54 3.16 -7.22 2.51
N ASP A 55 4.32 -6.90 3.07
CA ASP A 55 4.53 -6.59 4.48
C ASP A 55 5.07 -5.16 4.63
N ASP A 56 4.20 -4.22 4.98
CA ASP A 56 4.57 -2.80 4.94
C ASP A 56 4.43 -2.11 6.30
N ASN A 57 5.44 -1.35 6.69
CA ASN A 57 5.42 -0.51 7.89
C ASN A 57 5.71 0.95 7.52
N MET A 58 4.65 1.74 7.34
CA MET A 58 4.76 3.13 6.90
C MET A 58 4.41 4.12 8.02
N LYS A 59 5.26 5.14 8.17
CA LYS A 59 5.02 6.29 9.06
C LYS A 59 5.20 7.60 8.29
N GLY A 60 4.10 8.28 8.05
CA GLY A 60 4.04 9.52 7.30
C GLY A 60 2.82 9.54 6.39
N PRO A 61 2.57 10.67 5.71
CA PRO A 61 1.60 10.71 4.61
C PRO A 61 2.08 9.82 3.46
N ALA A 62 1.17 9.04 2.88
CA ALA A 62 1.47 8.24 1.70
C ALA A 62 0.42 8.49 0.62
N PHE A 63 0.88 8.56 -0.62
CA PHE A 63 0.05 8.53 -1.81
C PHE A 63 0.61 7.48 -2.75
N ASP A 64 -0.27 6.60 -3.23
CA ASP A 64 0.12 5.44 -4.00
C ASP A 64 -0.88 5.19 -5.14
N PHE A 65 -0.35 4.94 -6.33
CA PHE A 65 -1.11 4.53 -7.49
C PHE A 65 -0.38 3.40 -8.21
N ARG A 66 -0.97 2.21 -8.24
CA ARG A 66 -0.35 1.02 -8.83
C ARG A 66 -1.29 0.32 -9.80
N TYR A 67 -0.68 -0.26 -10.83
CA TYR A 67 -1.33 -1.18 -11.74
C TYR A 67 -0.33 -2.28 -12.06
N ASP A 68 -0.36 -3.37 -11.30
CA ASP A 68 0.66 -4.39 -11.38
C ASP A 68 0.09 -5.80 -11.56
N TYR A 69 0.78 -6.67 -12.29
CA TYR A 69 0.33 -8.06 -12.38
C TYR A 69 0.73 -8.87 -11.13
N LEU A 70 1.97 -8.71 -10.67
CA LEU A 70 2.47 -9.38 -9.46
C LEU A 70 3.28 -8.41 -8.61
N VAL A 71 2.88 -8.27 -7.34
CA VAL A 71 3.53 -7.42 -6.35
C VAL A 71 3.99 -8.26 -5.17
N LEU A 72 5.30 -8.23 -4.90
CA LEU A 72 5.88 -8.72 -3.65
C LEU A 72 6.75 -7.61 -3.04
N THR A 73 6.35 -7.08 -1.89
CA THR A 73 7.08 -6.00 -1.21
C THR A 73 7.26 -6.27 0.28
N ASP A 74 8.39 -5.82 0.82
CA ASP A 74 8.66 -5.70 2.26
C ASP A 74 9.27 -4.32 2.52
N ASP A 75 8.43 -3.35 2.88
CA ASP A 75 8.83 -1.95 2.92
C ASP A 75 8.71 -1.34 4.33
N ASN A 76 9.76 -0.66 4.78
CA ASN A 76 9.75 0.13 6.01
C ASN A 76 10.09 1.59 5.72
N MET A 77 9.06 2.42 5.63
CA MET A 77 9.20 3.82 5.26
C MET A 77 8.87 4.78 6.40
N LYS A 78 9.74 5.76 6.60
CA LYS A 78 9.51 6.88 7.53
C LYS A 78 9.69 8.21 6.84
N GLY A 79 8.59 8.87 6.54
CA GLY A 79 8.55 10.13 5.82
C GLY A 79 7.35 10.16 4.87
N PRO A 80 7.15 11.30 4.18
CA PRO A 80 6.20 11.35 3.07
C PRO A 80 6.66 10.41 1.95
N ALA A 81 5.73 9.62 1.43
CA ALA A 81 5.97 8.77 0.27
C ALA A 81 4.96 9.11 -0.83
N PHE A 82 5.45 9.18 -2.06
CA PHE A 82 4.64 9.24 -3.26
C PHE A 82 5.15 8.19 -4.25
N ASP A 83 4.23 7.40 -4.77
CA ASP A 83 4.56 6.27 -5.61
C ASP A 83 3.54 6.16 -6.76
N PHE A 84 4.04 5.99 -7.98
CA PHE A 84 3.25 5.71 -9.16
C PHE A 84 3.94 4.59 -9.93
N ARG A 85 3.28 3.45 -10.13
CA ARG A 85 3.86 2.29 -10.81
C ARG A 85 2.90 1.64 -11.80
N TYR A 86 3.49 1.09 -12.87
CA TYR A 86 2.81 0.27 -13.86
C TYR A 86 3.78 -0.83 -14.32
N ASP A 87 3.73 -1.97 -13.65
CA ASP A 87 4.70 -3.03 -13.85
C ASP A 87 4.06 -4.40 -14.05
N TYR A 88 4.78 -5.28 -14.76
CA TYR A 88 4.36 -6.68 -14.81
C TYR A 88 4.75 -7.44 -13.54
N LEU A 89 5.88 -7.07 -12.94
CA LEU A 89 6.41 -7.71 -11.75
C LEU A 89 7.16 -6.68 -10.92
N VAL A 90 6.72 -6.51 -9.68
CA VAL A 90 7.38 -5.70 -8.66
C VAL A 90 7.93 -6.61 -7.58
N LEU A 91 9.23 -6.48 -7.31
CA LEU A 91 9.93 -7.11 -6.20
C LEU A 91 10.75 -6.02 -5.50
N THR A 92 10.32 -5.56 -4.32
CA THR A 92 11.04 -4.53 -3.56
C THR A 92 11.26 -4.95 -2.10
N ASP A 93 12.37 -4.49 -1.54
CA ASP A 93 12.71 -4.57 -0.11
C ASP A 93 13.40 -3.25 0.24
N ASP A 94 12.60 -2.29 0.70
CA ASP A 94 13.05 -0.92 0.92
C ASP A 94 13.00 -0.50 2.39
N ASN A 95 14.09 0.11 2.85
CA ASN A 95 14.16 0.72 4.17
C ASN A 95 14.58 2.17 4.06
N MET A 96 13.58 3.06 4.01
CA MET A 96 13.79 4.47 3.72
C MET A 96 13.45 5.38 4.89
N LYS A 97 14.29 6.41 5.07
CA LYS A 97 14.06 7.53 6.00
C LYS A 97 14.15 8.83 5.23
N GLY A 98 13.12 9.65 5.37
CA GLY A 98 12.97 10.90 4.62
C GLY A 98 11.94 10.73 3.49
N PRO A 99 11.77 11.79 2.68
CA PRO A 99 10.86 11.75 1.54
C PRO A 99 11.29 10.72 0.50
N ALA A 100 10.35 9.93 0.00
CA ALA A 100 10.54 9.00 -1.12
C ALA A 100 9.57 9.35 -2.25
N PHE A 101 10.07 9.31 -3.49
CA PHE A 101 9.31 9.58 -4.71
C PHE A 101 9.75 8.58 -5.77
N ASP A 102 8.81 7.76 -6.24
CA ASP A 102 9.04 6.76 -7.30
C ASP A 102 7.95 6.90 -8.39
N PHE A 103 8.32 6.62 -9.65
CA PHE A 103 7.50 6.87 -10.85
C PHE A 103 7.75 5.86 -11.98
#